data_AF-A0A5B9WN12-F1
#
_entry.id   AF-A0A5B9WN12-F1
#
_cell.length_a   1.000
_cell.length_b   1.000
_cell.length_c   1.000
_cell.angle_alpha   90.00
_cell.angle_beta   90.00
_cell.angle_gamma   90.00
#
_symmetry.space_group_name_H-M   'P 1'
#
loop_
_entity.id
_entity.type
_entity.pdbx_description
1 polymer ?
#
loop_
_entity_poly.entity_id
_entity_poly.type
_entity_poly.pdbx_seq_one_letter_code
_entity_poly.pdbx_strand_id
1 'polypeptide(L)' 'MKFSGMSESKLKRLFKQIFGNRIYNYCQCFRMKEAAYLIKEEKLSVSEVGYRLGFSNLSHFSRLFETHIGLKPKKHSVSK' A
#
# COMPACT_ATOMS: atom_id res chain seq x y z
N MET A 1 -6.54 3.72 29.74
CA MET A 1 -6.30 2.34 30.22
C MET A 1 -5.05 1.79 29.54
N LYS A 2 -3.97 1.58 30.30
CA LYS A 2 -2.72 0.99 29.83
C LYS A 2 -2.77 -0.51 30.14
N PHE A 3 -2.91 -1.36 29.12
CA PHE A 3 -2.62 -2.78 29.23
C PHE A 3 -1.21 -2.99 28.67
N SER A 4 -0.30 -3.55 29.48
CA SER A 4 1.12 -3.82 29.20
C SER A 4 2.07 -2.60 29.26
N GLY A 5 3.14 -2.72 30.05
CA GLY A 5 4.14 -1.68 30.32
C GLY A 5 5.11 -1.37 29.16
N MET A 6 4.63 -1.38 27.91
CA MET A 6 5.40 -0.95 26.75
C MET A 6 4.83 0.34 26.17
N SER A 7 5.70 1.32 25.92
CA SER A 7 5.31 2.47 25.11
C SER A 7 5.02 2.03 23.68
N GLU A 8 4.06 2.68 23.04
CA GLU A 8 3.67 2.44 21.64
C GLU A 8 4.88 2.48 20.69
N SER A 9 5.86 3.33 21.00
CA SER A 9 7.14 3.47 20.31
C SER A 9 8.02 2.21 20.43
N LYS A 10 8.03 1.56 21.61
CA LYS A 10 8.79 0.33 21.85
C LYS A 10 8.15 -0.86 21.13
N LEU A 11 6.82 -0.93 21.11
CA LEU A 11 6.08 -1.92 20.33
C LEU A 11 6.32 -1.75 18.83
N LYS A 12 6.19 -0.51 18.31
CA LYS A 12 6.50 -0.18 16.91
C LYS A 12 7.95 -0.55 16.55
N ARG A 13 8.92 -0.31 17.44
CA ARG A 13 10.33 -0.67 17.23
C ARG A 13 10.56 -2.18 17.23
N LEU A 14 10.04 -2.90 18.21
CA LEU A 14 10.18 -4.37 18.31
C LEU A 14 9.46 -5.08 17.16
N PHE A 15 8.25 -4.63 16.82
CA PHE A 15 7.53 -5.11 15.65
C PHE A 15 8.31 -4.80 14.37
N LYS A 16 8.95 -3.63 14.27
CA LYS A 16 9.80 -3.29 13.12
C LYS A 16 11.10 -4.13 13.08
N GLN A 17 11.66 -4.49 14.23
CA GLN A 17 12.84 -5.35 14.34
C GLN A 17 12.55 -6.80 13.97
N ILE A 18 11.42 -7.34 14.43
CA ILE A 18 11.06 -8.75 14.21
C ILE A 18 10.41 -8.94 12.84
N PHE A 19 9.58 -7.99 12.40
CA PHE A 19 8.72 -8.12 11.22
C PHE A 19 8.85 -6.98 10.20
N GLY A 20 9.49 -5.88 10.58
CA GLY A 20 9.16 -4.53 10.11
C GLY A 20 9.25 -4.21 8.65
N ASN A 21 10.32 -4.64 7.99
CA ASN A 21 10.41 -4.43 6.55
C ASN A 21 9.70 -5.54 5.80
N ARG A 22 9.73 -6.79 6.27
CA ARG A 22 9.19 -7.92 5.52
C ARG A 22 7.67 -7.93 5.49
N ILE A 23 7.01 -7.80 6.65
CA ILE A 23 5.54 -7.79 6.71
C ILE A 23 4.98 -6.51 6.10
N TYR A 24 5.59 -5.36 6.38
CA TYR A 24 5.15 -4.10 5.76
C TYR A 24 5.28 -4.17 4.24
N ASN A 25 6.41 -4.63 3.70
CA ASN A 25 6.60 -4.79 2.26
C ASN A 25 5.63 -5.83 1.68
N TYR A 26 5.34 -6.92 2.41
CA TYR A 26 4.36 -7.90 1.98
C TYR A 26 2.95 -7.31 1.91
N CYS A 27 2.50 -6.61 2.94
CA CYS A 27 1.21 -5.91 2.97
C CYS A 27 1.13 -4.81 1.89
N GLN A 28 2.22 -4.09 1.64
CA GLN A 28 2.29 -3.12 0.55
C GLN A 28 2.20 -3.80 -0.82
N CYS A 29 2.95 -4.90 -1.03
CA CYS A 29 2.90 -5.66 -2.26
C CYS A 29 1.48 -6.20 -2.53
N PHE A 30 0.82 -6.75 -1.51
CA PHE A 30 -0.56 -7.22 -1.61
C PHE A 30 -1.52 -6.05 -1.94
N ARG A 31 -1.43 -4.93 -1.24
CA ARG A 31 -2.24 -3.73 -1.55
C ARG A 31 -2.02 -3.21 -2.97
N MET A 32 -0.79 -3.24 -3.49
CA MET A 32 -0.52 -2.78 -4.85
C MET A 32 -1.04 -3.76 -5.90
N LYS A 33 -1.03 -5.07 -5.62
CA LYS A 33 -1.68 -6.08 -6.48
C LYS A 33 -3.19 -5.88 -6.54
N GLU A 34 -3.82 -5.62 -5.39
CA GLU A 34 -5.24 -5.27 -5.31
C GLU A 34 -5.53 -3.99 -6.11
N ALA A 35 -4.70 -2.97 -5.97
CA ALA A 35 -4.82 -1.74 -6.75
C ALA A 35 -4.78 -2.02 -8.27
N ALA A 36 -3.89 -2.90 -8.71
CA ALA A 36 -3.76 -3.25 -10.12
C ALA A 36 -5.02 -3.97 -10.64
N TYR A 37 -5.56 -4.90 -9.84
CA TYR A 37 -6.82 -5.58 -10.13
C TYR A 37 -8.00 -4.60 -10.25
N LEU A 38 -8.17 -3.70 -9.28
CA LEU A 38 -9.26 -2.70 -9.28
C LEU A 38 -9.18 -1.74 -10.48
N ILE A 39 -7.96 -1.36 -10.89
CA ILE A 39 -7.75 -0.49 -12.05
C ILE A 39 -8.06 -1.23 -13.37
N LYS A 40 -7.65 -2.50 -13.48
CA LYS A 40 -7.74 -3.26 -14.72
C LYS A 40 -9.11 -3.91 -14.93
N GLU A 41 -9.60 -4.61 -13.92
CA GLU A 41 -10.82 -5.43 -14.01
C GLU A 41 -12.07 -4.61 -13.68
N GLU A 42 -12.04 -3.83 -12.59
CA GLU A 42 -13.18 -2.98 -12.19
C GLU A 42 -13.20 -1.61 -12.89
N LYS A 43 -12.16 -1.28 -13.69
CA LYS A 43 -12.02 -0.02 -14.44
C LYS A 43 -12.15 1.24 -13.56
N LEU A 44 -11.81 1.13 -12.28
CA LEU A 44 -11.85 2.25 -11.36
C LEU A 44 -10.74 3.26 -11.69
N SER A 45 -11.02 4.54 -11.41
CA SER A 45 -10.03 5.59 -11.60
C SER A 45 -8.86 5.42 -10.62
N VAL A 46 -7.66 5.81 -11.05
CA VAL A 46 -6.44 5.77 -10.21
C VAL A 46 -6.63 6.50 -8.88
N SER A 47 -7.35 7.63 -8.89
CA SER A 47 -7.70 8.41 -7.72
C SER A 47 -8.61 7.63 -6.77
N GLU A 48 -9.65 7.00 -7.29
CA GLU A 48 -10.65 6.28 -6.50
C GLU A 48 -10.06 5.04 -5.84
N VAL A 49 -9.23 4.30 -6.56
CA VAL A 49 -8.46 3.18 -6.01
C VAL A 49 -7.48 3.67 -4.92
N GLY A 50 -6.78 4.78 -5.16
CA GLY A 50 -5.88 5.38 -4.16
C GLY A 50 -6.60 5.74 -2.86
N TYR A 51 -7.75 6.43 -2.94
CA TYR A 51 -8.54 6.79 -1.78
C TYR A 51 -9.15 5.57 -1.09
N ARG A 52 -9.68 4.58 -1.85
CA ARG A 52 -10.24 3.33 -1.31
C ARG A 52 -9.22 2.51 -0.53
N LEU A 53 -7.96 2.55 -0.95
CA LEU A 53 -6.84 1.89 -0.26
C LEU A 53 -6.23 2.73 0.87
N GLY A 54 -6.82 3.88 1.19
CA GLY A 54 -6.45 4.72 2.34
C GLY A 54 -5.30 5.69 2.08
N PHE A 55 -5.00 6.01 0.81
CA PHE A 55 -3.99 7.02 0.49
C PHE A 55 -4.61 8.41 0.43
N SER A 56 -4.18 9.30 1.33
CA SER A 56 -4.49 10.73 1.25
C SER A 56 -3.63 11.48 0.22
N ASN A 57 -2.46 10.93 -0.13
CA ASN A 57 -1.54 11.48 -1.13
C ASN A 57 -1.43 10.54 -2.33
N LEU A 58 -2.09 10.90 -3.43
CA LEU A 58 -2.12 10.12 -4.67
C LEU A 58 -0.77 10.05 -5.40
N SER A 59 0.10 11.05 -5.21
CA SER A 59 1.47 11.03 -5.77
C SER A 59 2.32 9.95 -5.08
N HIS A 60 2.18 9.82 -3.76
CA HIS A 60 2.83 8.75 -3.00
C HIS A 60 2.31 7.37 -3.40
N PHE A 61 0.99 7.22 -3.54
CA PHE A 61 0.37 6.00 -4.08
C PHE A 61 0.94 5.65 -5.46
N SER A 62 0.98 6.61 -6.39
CA SER A 62 1.46 6.36 -7.76
C SER A 62 2.90 5.88 -7.80
N ARG A 63 3.78 6.44 -6.94
CA ARG A 63 5.18 6.01 -6.83
C ARG A 63 5.29 4.59 -6.25
N LEU A 64 4.51 4.26 -5.23
CA LEU A 64 4.49 2.91 -4.65
C LEU A 64 3.96 1.89 -5.65
N PHE A 65 2.88 2.23 -6.36
CA PHE A 65 2.32 1.38 -7.40
C PHE A 65 3.35 1.10 -8.49
N GLU A 66 4.01 2.13 -9.02
CA GLU A 66 5.07 1.96 -10.02
C GLU A 66 6.24 1.11 -9.49
N THR A 67 6.62 1.28 -8.22
CA THR A 67 7.68 0.49 -7.58
C THR A 67 7.32 -1.00 -7.47
N HIS A 68 6.06 -1.33 -7.18
CA HIS A 68 5.61 -2.70 -6.94
C HIS A 68 5.10 -3.41 -8.20
N ILE A 69 4.51 -2.68 -9.15
CA ILE A 69 3.88 -3.22 -10.36
C ILE A 69 4.78 -3.02 -11.60
N GLY A 70 5.75 -2.10 -11.54
CA GLY A 70 6.68 -1.79 -12.64
C GLY A 70 6.10 -0.84 -13.70
N LEU A 71 4.84 -0.42 -13.55
CA LEU A 71 4.13 0.45 -14.47
C LEU A 71 3.38 1.53 -13.71
N LYS A 72 3.25 2.72 -14.30
CA LYS A 72 2.40 3.77 -13.72
C LYS A 72 0.91 3.33 -13.72
N PRO A 73 0.13 3.66 -12.68
CA PRO A 73 -1.29 3.29 -12.60
C PRO A 73 -2.09 3.67 -13.85
N LYS A 74 -1.83 4.87 -14.39
CA LYS A 74 -2.50 5.39 -15.59
C LYS A 74 -2.18 4.60 -16.86
N LYS A 75 -0.99 4.02 -16.97
CA LYS A 75 -0.62 3.12 -18.09
C LYS A 75 -1.23 1.73 -17.90
N HIS A 76 -1.37 1.28 -16.66
CA HIS A 76 -1.98 -0.02 -16.35
C HIS A 76 -3.47 -0.08 -16.72
N SER A 77 -4.18 1.03 -16.59
CA SER A 77 -5.59 1.18 -17.02
C SER A 77 -5.83 0.97 -18.52
N VAL A 78 -4.81 1.16 -19.36
CA VAL A 78 -4.95 1.16 -20.83
C VAL A 78 -4.45 -0.15 -21.47
N SER A 79 -3.74 -0.99 -20.72
CA SER A 79 -3.15 -2.21 -21.26
C SER A 79 -4.21 -3.32 -21.32
N LYS A 80 -4.84 -3.42 -22.49
CA LYS A 80 -5.63 -4.58 -22.92
C LYS A 80 -4.71 -5.68 -23.41
#